data_AF-A0A7C4F9X9-F1
#
_entry.id   AF-A0A7C4F9X9-F1
#
_cell.length_a   1.000
_cell.length_b   1.000
_cell.length_c   1.000
_cell.angle_alpha   90.00
_cell.angle_beta   90.00
_cell.angle_gamma   90.00
#
_symmetry.space_group_name_H-M   'P 1'
#
loop_
_entity.id
_entity.type
_entity.pdbx_description
1 polymer ?
#
loop_
_entity_poly.entity_id
_entity_poly.type
_entity_poly.pdbx_seq_one_letter_code
_entity_poly.pdbx_strand_id
1 'polypeptide(L)'
;MSENIYVNYLVTVALEKPFRDFTVITRSALIIPPVKDNMKNMYTLFRQLAIREIADVDFRRNTIFVKGDDEEVARQLEENKIALVGKERNTARLEINRDLSIMRAIFYQALLGYVSKKGFRMFWGRKRSGWKKLLPLDFNIEELMRRGLAIEIGDDLILYRGLYVMLEIFEGGDVILWVDLYSPIVKQTEVRPLSPKEAKQLGLKDKHTAYIPTPSKRLELTKKLLGMLCEDSKLSIPFADGFVISFACDFPLLRVSE
;
A
#
# COMPACT_ATOMS: atom_id res chain seq x y z
N MET A 1 -13.75 -34.80 9.72
CA MET A 1 -14.61 -33.73 9.18
C MET A 1 -13.74 -32.77 8.38
N SER A 2 -14.10 -32.34 7.17
CA SER A 2 -13.28 -31.37 6.42
C SER A 2 -13.53 -29.95 6.91
N GLU A 3 -12.52 -29.30 7.49
CA GLU A 3 -12.58 -27.87 7.81
C GLU A 3 -12.11 -27.04 6.60
N ASN A 4 -12.91 -26.05 6.21
CA ASN A 4 -12.56 -25.13 5.12
C ASN A 4 -11.90 -23.89 5.73
N ILE A 5 -10.62 -23.67 5.42
CA ILE A 5 -9.86 -22.51 5.89
C ILE A 5 -9.65 -21.56 4.72
N TYR A 6 -10.17 -20.33 4.84
CA TYR A 6 -9.85 -19.27 3.90
C TYR A 6 -8.43 -18.76 4.14
N VAL A 7 -7.66 -18.60 3.06
CA VAL A 7 -6.34 -17.97 3.14
C VAL A 7 -6.41 -16.55 2.62
N ASN A 8 -5.92 -15.64 3.45
CA ASN A 8 -6.03 -14.20 3.28
C ASN A 8 -4.98 -13.63 2.31
N TYR A 9 -4.92 -14.15 1.09
CA TYR A 9 -4.14 -13.57 -0.01
C TYR A 9 -4.92 -13.58 -1.33
N LEU A 10 -4.61 -12.62 -2.19
CA LEU A 10 -5.14 -12.50 -3.54
C LEU A 10 -4.10 -13.01 -4.55
N VAL A 11 -4.55 -13.74 -5.56
CA VAL A 11 -3.70 -14.29 -6.64
C VAL A 11 -3.83 -13.44 -7.90
N THR A 12 -2.80 -13.40 -8.74
CA THR A 12 -2.92 -12.72 -10.04
C THR A 12 -3.91 -13.39 -10.97
N VAL A 13 -4.67 -12.59 -11.72
CA VAL A 13 -5.67 -13.08 -12.67
C VAL A 13 -5.02 -13.51 -14.00
N ALA A 14 -3.88 -12.89 -14.36
CA ALA A 14 -3.18 -13.20 -15.59
C ALA A 14 -2.25 -14.41 -15.43
N LEU A 15 -2.08 -15.18 -16.50
CA LEU A 15 -1.02 -16.20 -16.65
C LEU A 15 0.38 -15.55 -16.76
N GLU A 16 0.42 -14.25 -17.04
CA GLU A 16 1.65 -13.48 -17.13
C GLU A 16 2.22 -13.19 -15.75
N LYS A 17 3.55 -13.31 -15.62
CA LYS A 17 4.30 -13.14 -14.39
C LYS A 17 4.75 -11.68 -14.27
N PRO A 18 4.01 -10.82 -13.55
CA PRO A 18 4.10 -9.37 -13.74
C PRO A 18 5.46 -8.76 -13.38
N PHE A 19 6.28 -9.48 -12.59
CA PHE A 19 7.62 -9.02 -12.21
C PHE A 19 8.78 -9.67 -12.96
N ARG A 20 8.50 -10.60 -13.89
CA ARG A 20 9.55 -11.29 -14.66
C ARG A 20 10.30 -10.36 -15.61
N ASP A 21 9.57 -9.45 -16.26
CA ASP A 21 10.08 -8.48 -17.24
C ASP A 21 9.81 -7.04 -16.76
N PHE A 22 9.91 -6.80 -15.44
CA PHE A 22 9.63 -5.50 -14.84
C PHE A 22 10.68 -4.48 -15.24
N THR A 23 10.32 -3.56 -16.13
CA THR A 23 11.20 -2.51 -16.65
C THR A 23 10.87 -1.16 -16.02
N VAL A 24 11.90 -0.35 -15.86
CA VAL A 24 11.83 1.02 -15.31
C VAL A 24 12.80 1.92 -16.06
N ILE A 25 12.53 3.22 -16.07
CA ILE A 25 13.50 4.23 -16.48
C ILE A 25 14.38 4.55 -15.28
N THR A 26 15.68 4.69 -15.50
CA THR A 26 16.66 5.03 -14.48
C THR A 26 17.38 6.32 -14.81
N ARG A 27 17.62 7.14 -13.78
CA ARG A 27 18.45 8.34 -13.84
C ARG A 27 19.36 8.40 -12.63
N SER A 28 20.61 8.77 -12.82
CA SER A 28 21.49 9.11 -11.71
C SER A 28 20.99 10.38 -11.02
N ALA A 29 21.10 10.45 -9.70
CA ALA A 29 20.75 11.65 -8.95
C ALA A 29 21.60 11.80 -7.69
N LEU A 30 21.97 13.05 -7.39
CA LEU A 30 22.72 13.43 -6.20
C LEU A 30 21.85 14.32 -5.32
N ILE A 31 21.61 13.89 -4.08
CA ILE A 31 20.81 14.65 -3.12
C ILE A 31 21.56 15.93 -2.72
N ILE A 32 20.90 17.07 -2.81
CA ILE A 32 21.47 18.36 -2.44
C ILE A 32 21.56 18.45 -0.91
N PRO A 33 22.68 18.90 -0.31
CA PRO A 33 22.76 19.14 1.12
C PRO A 33 21.84 20.28 1.61
N PRO A 34 21.24 20.20 2.81
CA PRO A 34 21.31 19.11 3.78
C PRO A 34 20.38 17.93 3.44
N VAL A 35 20.92 16.70 3.54
CA VAL A 35 20.24 15.47 3.09
C VAL A 35 19.00 15.11 3.92
N LYS A 36 18.99 15.41 5.23
CA LYS A 36 17.98 14.91 6.18
C LYS A 36 16.55 15.26 5.78
N ASP A 37 16.29 16.53 5.48
CA ASP A 37 14.95 16.99 5.11
C ASP A 37 14.65 16.74 3.63
N ASN A 38 15.68 16.79 2.78
CA ASN A 38 15.54 16.48 1.35
C ASN A 38 15.09 15.05 1.09
N MET A 39 15.52 14.07 1.89
CA MET A 39 14.99 12.70 1.78
C MET A 39 13.49 12.63 2.11
N LYS A 40 13.03 13.35 3.14
CA LYS A 40 11.60 13.41 3.49
C LYS A 40 10.80 14.11 2.40
N ASN A 41 11.32 15.22 1.87
CA ASN A 41 10.70 15.99 0.80
C ASN A 41 10.60 15.18 -0.49
N MET A 42 11.68 14.46 -0.85
CA MET A 42 11.71 13.56 -2.01
C MET A 42 10.62 12.48 -1.94
N TYR A 43 10.53 11.73 -0.84
CA TYR A 43 9.47 10.72 -0.70
C TYR A 43 8.08 11.33 -0.52
N THR A 44 7.96 12.61 -0.19
CA THR A 44 6.68 13.32 -0.20
C THR A 44 6.29 13.67 -1.63
N LEU A 45 7.23 14.17 -2.43
CA LEU A 45 7.05 14.42 -3.85
C LEU A 45 6.69 13.13 -4.60
N PHE A 46 7.40 12.02 -4.39
CA PHE A 46 7.09 10.74 -5.05
C PHE A 46 5.66 10.27 -4.77
N ARG A 47 5.19 10.44 -3.52
CA ARG A 47 3.80 10.12 -3.17
C ARG A 47 2.80 11.03 -3.88
N GLN A 48 3.11 12.32 -4.04
CA GLN A 48 2.25 13.25 -4.77
C GLN A 48 2.19 12.90 -6.26
N LEU A 49 3.32 12.54 -6.88
CA LEU A 49 3.38 12.10 -8.27
C LEU A 49 2.58 10.82 -8.50
N ALA A 50 2.66 9.85 -7.59
CA ALA A 50 1.89 8.61 -7.65
C ALA A 50 0.38 8.86 -7.50
N ILE A 51 -0.04 9.71 -6.56
CA ILE A 51 -1.46 10.08 -6.38
C ILE A 51 -2.03 10.79 -7.61
N ARG A 52 -1.19 11.56 -8.32
CA ARG A 52 -1.54 12.23 -9.58
C ARG A 52 -1.38 11.35 -10.82
N GLU A 53 -0.98 10.09 -10.65
CA GLU A 53 -0.71 9.13 -11.74
C GLU A 53 0.33 9.62 -12.76
N ILE A 54 1.29 10.42 -12.30
CA ILE A 54 2.37 10.92 -13.15
C ILE A 54 3.51 9.91 -13.17
N ALA A 55 3.92 9.42 -12.00
CA ALA A 55 5.05 8.52 -11.87
C ALA A 55 5.04 7.71 -10.55
N ASP A 56 5.44 6.46 -10.65
CA ASP A 56 5.73 5.54 -9.55
C ASP A 56 7.24 5.43 -9.36
N VAL A 57 7.73 5.92 -8.22
CA VAL A 57 9.16 6.23 -8.06
C VAL A 57 9.75 5.63 -6.78
N ASP A 58 10.97 5.09 -6.90
CA ASP A 58 11.88 4.84 -5.77
C ASP A 58 13.26 5.47 -6.02
N PHE A 59 13.97 5.77 -4.93
CA PHE A 59 15.33 6.27 -4.98
C PHE A 59 16.26 5.37 -4.16
N ARG A 60 17.34 4.90 -4.78
CA ARG A 60 18.29 4.00 -4.13
C ARG A 60 19.68 4.14 -4.77
N ARG A 61 20.71 4.20 -3.93
CA ARG A 61 22.13 4.25 -4.35
C ARG A 61 22.41 5.31 -5.42
N ASN A 62 21.89 6.53 -5.23
CA ASN A 62 22.05 7.65 -6.16
C ASN A 62 21.41 7.40 -7.54
N THR A 63 20.41 6.53 -7.60
CA THR A 63 19.62 6.27 -8.80
C THR A 63 18.14 6.41 -8.48
N ILE A 64 17.42 7.12 -9.34
CA ILE A 64 15.96 7.20 -9.35
C ILE A 64 15.47 6.13 -10.31
N PHE A 65 14.50 5.34 -9.87
CA PHE A 65 13.83 4.30 -10.65
C PHE A 65 12.38 4.72 -10.86
N VAL A 66 11.95 4.83 -12.13
CA VAL A 66 10.65 5.42 -12.51
C VAL A 66 9.85 4.46 -13.38
N LYS A 67 8.58 4.26 -13.05
CA LYS A 67 7.52 3.88 -14.00
C LYS A 67 6.62 5.09 -14.21
N GLY A 68 6.46 5.53 -15.45
CA GLY A 68 5.72 6.76 -15.79
C GLY A 68 6.65 7.85 -16.33
N ASP A 69 6.28 9.11 -16.11
CA ASP A 69 6.98 10.28 -16.65
C ASP A 69 8.27 10.61 -15.86
N ASP A 70 9.43 10.18 -16.38
CA ASP A 70 10.73 10.43 -15.76
C ASP A 70 11.23 11.88 -15.89
N GLU A 71 10.75 12.60 -16.91
CA GLU A 71 11.11 14.00 -17.15
C GLU A 71 10.45 14.90 -16.11
N GLU A 72 9.16 14.67 -15.83
CA GLU A 72 8.44 15.38 -14.78
C GLU A 72 9.01 15.09 -13.39
N VAL A 73 9.43 13.84 -13.13
CA VAL A 73 10.15 13.49 -11.89
C VAL A 73 11.44 14.30 -11.75
N ALA A 74 12.26 14.34 -12.81
CA ALA A 74 13.51 15.08 -12.80
C ALA A 74 13.28 16.58 -12.58
N ARG A 75 12.35 17.17 -13.34
CA ARG A 75 11.96 18.58 -13.26
C ARG A 75 11.53 18.96 -11.84
N GLN A 76 10.64 18.18 -11.24
CA GLN A 76 10.15 18.44 -9.88
C GLN A 76 11.26 18.33 -8.83
N LEU A 77 12.18 17.36 -8.96
CA LEU A 77 13.30 17.24 -8.01
C LEU A 77 14.27 18.43 -8.08
N GLU A 78 14.52 18.93 -9.27
CA GLU A 78 15.42 20.07 -9.51
C GLU A 78 14.77 21.40 -9.08
N GLU A 79 13.52 21.65 -9.47
CA GLU A 79 12.78 22.86 -9.10
C GLU A 79 12.58 23.01 -7.59
N ASN A 80 12.32 21.88 -6.90
CA ASN A 80 12.20 21.86 -5.44
C ASN A 80 13.56 21.83 -4.72
N LYS A 81 14.68 21.91 -5.46
CA LYS A 81 16.07 21.89 -4.93
C LYS A 81 16.35 20.68 -4.04
N ILE A 82 15.78 19.53 -4.39
CA ILE A 82 15.91 18.27 -3.63
C ILE A 82 17.14 17.50 -4.10
N ALA A 83 17.32 17.36 -5.41
CA ALA A 83 18.39 16.59 -6.01
C ALA A 83 18.83 17.21 -7.35
N LEU A 84 20.10 17.00 -7.70
CA LEU A 84 20.60 17.20 -9.06
C LEU A 84 20.39 15.89 -9.83
N VAL A 85 19.72 15.95 -10.97
CA VAL A 85 19.36 14.75 -11.74
C VAL A 85 20.20 14.69 -13.02
N GLY A 86 20.79 13.53 -13.29
CA GLY A 86 21.56 13.29 -14.49
C GLY A 86 20.68 13.33 -15.74
N LYS A 87 21.26 13.84 -16.84
CA LYS A 87 20.59 13.86 -18.16
C LYS A 87 20.54 12.49 -18.82
N GLU A 88 21.48 11.61 -18.49
CA GLU A 88 21.51 10.26 -19.03
C GLU A 88 20.35 9.44 -18.46
N ARG A 89 19.54 8.89 -19.37
CA ARG A 89 18.43 8.01 -19.04
C ARG A 89 18.70 6.62 -19.59
N ASN A 90 18.45 5.60 -18.78
CA ASN A 90 18.62 4.20 -19.17
C ASN A 90 17.36 3.40 -18.83
N THR A 91 16.89 2.56 -19.75
CA THR A 91 15.85 1.58 -19.46
C THR A 91 16.52 0.38 -18.77
N ALA A 92 16.13 0.12 -17.53
CA ALA A 92 16.63 -1.01 -16.76
C ALA A 92 15.55 -2.08 -16.60
N ARG A 93 15.90 -3.33 -16.90
CA ARG A 93 15.13 -4.49 -16.47
C ARG A 93 15.57 -4.86 -15.06
N LEU A 94 14.65 -4.84 -14.11
CA LEU A 94 14.94 -5.21 -12.73
C LEU A 94 14.97 -6.73 -12.57
N GLU A 95 15.92 -7.23 -11.79
CA GLU A 95 16.05 -8.66 -11.49
C GLU A 95 15.46 -8.98 -10.13
N ILE A 96 14.56 -9.97 -10.03
CA ILE A 96 13.85 -10.31 -8.78
C ILE A 96 14.83 -10.57 -7.63
N ASN A 97 15.90 -11.32 -7.88
CA ASN A 97 16.87 -11.70 -6.84
C ASN A 97 17.71 -10.52 -6.32
N ARG A 98 17.80 -9.42 -7.08
CA ARG A 98 18.65 -8.26 -6.78
C ARG A 98 17.85 -7.02 -6.38
N ASP A 99 16.74 -6.79 -7.07
CA ASP A 99 15.99 -5.54 -7.09
C ASP A 99 14.61 -5.65 -6.45
N LEU A 100 14.32 -6.76 -5.76
CA LEU A 100 13.03 -7.04 -5.10
C LEU A 100 12.47 -5.85 -4.31
N SER A 101 13.32 -5.16 -3.55
CA SER A 101 12.90 -4.02 -2.75
C SER A 101 12.50 -2.79 -3.58
N ILE A 102 13.14 -2.59 -4.75
CA ILE A 102 12.81 -1.50 -5.68
C ILE A 102 11.47 -1.83 -6.35
N MET A 103 11.33 -3.06 -6.86
CA MET A 103 10.07 -3.55 -7.43
C MET A 103 8.89 -3.38 -6.46
N ARG A 104 9.06 -3.80 -5.19
CA ARG A 104 8.06 -3.61 -4.15
C ARG A 104 7.77 -2.14 -3.88
N ALA A 105 8.79 -1.29 -3.80
CA ALA A 105 8.62 0.14 -3.55
C ALA A 105 7.78 0.80 -4.65
N ILE A 106 8.11 0.54 -5.92
CA ILE A 106 7.37 1.07 -7.08
C ILE A 106 5.94 0.54 -7.09
N PHE A 107 5.73 -0.76 -6.84
CA PHE A 107 4.38 -1.31 -6.70
C PHE A 107 3.56 -0.61 -5.61
N TYR A 108 4.16 -0.31 -4.46
CA TYR A 108 3.45 0.38 -3.39
C TYR A 108 3.14 1.84 -3.73
N GLN A 109 3.90 2.49 -4.62
CA GLN A 109 3.51 3.81 -5.14
C GLN A 109 2.28 3.69 -6.05
N ALA A 110 2.26 2.71 -6.96
CA ALA A 110 1.09 2.48 -7.81
C ALA A 110 -0.15 2.15 -6.96
N LEU A 111 0.02 1.29 -5.96
CA LEU A 111 -1.04 0.98 -4.99
C LEU A 111 -1.50 2.23 -4.24
N LEU A 112 -0.59 3.13 -3.83
CA LEU A 112 -0.96 4.39 -3.17
C LEU A 112 -1.88 5.22 -4.06
N GLY A 113 -1.52 5.40 -5.34
CA GLY A 113 -2.34 6.15 -6.29
C GLY A 113 -3.73 5.54 -6.42
N TYR A 114 -3.78 4.23 -6.67
CA TYR A 114 -5.02 3.48 -6.80
C TYR A 114 -5.94 3.62 -5.57
N VAL A 115 -5.43 3.30 -4.38
CA VAL A 115 -6.26 3.28 -3.16
C VAL A 115 -6.69 4.69 -2.73
N SER A 116 -5.86 5.71 -3.00
CA SER A 116 -6.19 7.11 -2.71
C SER A 116 -7.38 7.58 -3.54
N LYS A 117 -7.46 7.21 -4.83
CA LYS A 117 -8.63 7.46 -5.67
C LYS A 117 -9.89 6.76 -5.19
N LYS A 118 -9.73 5.63 -4.51
CA LYS A 118 -10.81 4.88 -3.88
C LYS A 118 -11.15 5.38 -2.47
N GLY A 119 -10.64 6.54 -2.03
CA GLY A 119 -10.93 7.13 -0.72
C GLY A 119 -10.20 6.48 0.46
N PHE A 120 -9.17 5.66 0.19
CA PHE A 120 -8.32 5.07 1.21
C PHE A 120 -7.00 5.83 1.34
N ARG A 121 -6.59 6.08 2.58
CA ARG A 121 -5.25 6.56 2.90
C ARG A 121 -4.33 5.39 3.20
N MET A 122 -3.18 5.36 2.54
CA MET A 122 -2.15 4.37 2.83
C MET A 122 -1.11 4.91 3.83
N PHE A 123 -0.94 4.20 4.93
CA PHE A 123 0.10 4.44 5.92
C PHE A 123 1.18 3.38 5.80
N TRP A 124 2.42 3.84 5.73
CA TRP A 124 3.59 2.97 5.72
C TRP A 124 3.74 2.37 7.13
N GLY A 125 3.81 1.03 7.21
CA GLY A 125 4.07 0.34 8.47
C GLY A 125 5.40 0.76 9.11
N ARG A 126 5.70 0.29 10.32
CA ARG A 126 7.03 0.46 10.91
C ARG A 126 8.07 -0.06 9.91
N LYS A 127 9.25 0.59 9.82
CA LYS A 127 10.33 0.37 8.83
C LYS A 127 10.71 -1.09 8.49
N ARG A 128 10.24 -2.09 9.25
CA ARG A 128 10.58 -3.52 9.10
C ARG A 128 9.42 -4.44 8.71
N SER A 129 8.14 -4.01 8.77
CA SER A 129 7.05 -5.01 8.70
C SER A 129 6.68 -5.48 7.30
N GLY A 130 7.14 -4.84 6.21
CA GLY A 130 6.69 -5.16 4.84
C GLY A 130 5.25 -4.72 4.56
N TRP A 131 4.34 -4.92 5.52
CA TRP A 131 2.94 -4.52 5.51
C TRP A 131 2.71 -3.01 5.36
N LYS A 132 1.74 -2.67 4.53
CA LYS A 132 1.12 -1.34 4.41
C LYS A 132 -0.26 -1.37 5.02
N LYS A 133 -0.75 -0.22 5.46
CA LYS A 133 -2.05 -0.07 6.12
C LYS A 133 -2.93 0.80 5.25
N LEU A 134 -4.10 0.34 4.89
CA LEU A 134 -5.10 1.08 4.13
C LEU A 134 -6.27 1.40 5.06
N LEU A 135 -6.61 2.68 5.20
CA LEU A 135 -7.75 3.11 6.00
C LEU A 135 -8.70 3.95 5.14
N PRO A 136 -10.02 3.68 5.17
CA PRO A 136 -11.02 4.42 4.38
C PRO A 136 -11.33 5.78 5.03
N LEU A 137 -10.33 6.65 5.17
CA LEU A 137 -10.46 7.90 5.94
C LEU A 137 -11.14 9.02 5.17
N ASP A 138 -11.28 8.90 3.85
CA ASP A 138 -11.93 9.93 3.02
C ASP A 138 -13.40 9.57 2.70
N PHE A 139 -13.96 8.57 3.38
CA PHE A 139 -15.37 8.20 3.31
C PHE A 139 -16.20 8.90 4.40
N ASN A 140 -17.51 8.98 4.18
CA ASN A 140 -18.44 9.45 5.20
C ASN A 140 -18.45 8.50 6.41
N ILE A 141 -18.18 9.04 7.60
CA ILE A 141 -18.02 8.24 8.82
C ILE A 141 -19.32 7.53 9.25
N GLU A 142 -20.48 8.15 9.08
CA GLU A 142 -21.78 7.55 9.43
C GLU A 142 -22.08 6.34 8.53
N GLU A 143 -21.71 6.42 7.25
CA GLU A 143 -21.79 5.27 6.34
C GLU A 143 -20.88 4.13 6.80
N LEU A 144 -19.63 4.44 7.16
CA LEU A 144 -18.70 3.44 7.67
C LEU A 144 -19.22 2.78 8.96
N MET A 145 -19.79 3.55 9.88
CA MET A 145 -20.41 3.02 11.10
C MET A 145 -21.58 2.08 10.77
N ARG A 146 -22.49 2.50 9.90
CA ARG A 146 -23.62 1.68 9.43
C ARG A 146 -23.17 0.35 8.81
N ARG A 147 -22.04 0.35 8.10
CA ARG A 147 -21.45 -0.85 7.49
C ARG A 147 -20.67 -1.73 8.47
N GLY A 148 -20.46 -1.26 9.70
CA GLY A 148 -19.63 -1.90 10.73
C GLY A 148 -18.13 -1.73 10.48
N LEU A 149 -17.74 -0.77 9.64
CA LEU A 149 -16.36 -0.43 9.29
C LEU A 149 -15.80 0.70 10.16
N ALA A 150 -16.62 1.33 11.00
CA ALA A 150 -16.18 2.25 12.04
C ALA A 150 -16.98 2.01 13.32
N ILE A 151 -16.38 2.27 14.48
CA ILE A 151 -17.03 2.17 15.79
C ILE A 151 -16.54 3.34 16.64
N GLU A 152 -17.47 4.11 17.20
CA GLU A 152 -17.15 5.16 18.17
C GLU A 152 -16.76 4.52 19.51
N ILE A 153 -15.63 4.93 20.09
CA ILE A 153 -15.13 4.38 21.37
C ILE A 153 -15.17 5.43 22.49
N GLY A 154 -15.30 6.70 22.15
CA GLY A 154 -15.38 7.84 23.06
C GLY A 154 -15.06 9.13 22.34
N ASP A 155 -14.96 10.21 23.11
CA ASP A 155 -14.71 11.56 22.58
C ASP A 155 -13.46 11.60 21.69
N ASP A 156 -13.63 12.01 20.42
CA ASP A 156 -12.57 12.11 19.41
C ASP A 156 -11.89 10.77 19.02
N LEU A 157 -12.43 9.62 19.44
CA LEU A 157 -11.82 8.31 19.21
C LEU A 157 -12.73 7.35 18.46
N ILE A 158 -12.27 6.94 17.28
CA ILE A 158 -12.96 5.97 16.43
C ILE A 158 -12.07 4.78 16.13
N LEU A 159 -12.60 3.56 16.28
CA LEU A 159 -12.01 2.37 15.70
C LEU A 159 -12.40 2.30 14.23
N TYR A 160 -11.42 2.37 13.35
CA TYR A 160 -11.64 2.10 11.92
C TYR A 160 -11.33 0.64 11.60
N ARG A 161 -12.05 0.07 10.64
CA ARG A 161 -11.68 -1.15 9.95
C ARG A 161 -11.01 -0.77 8.64
N GLY A 162 -9.85 -1.35 8.41
CA GLY A 162 -9.07 -1.18 7.18
C GLY A 162 -8.31 -2.45 6.84
N LEU A 163 -7.34 -2.33 5.94
CA LEU A 163 -6.60 -3.48 5.43
C LEU A 163 -5.12 -3.36 5.76
N TYR A 164 -4.53 -4.46 6.21
CA TYR A 164 -3.12 -4.74 6.08
C TYR A 164 -2.88 -5.37 4.72
N VAL A 165 -1.92 -4.85 3.95
CA VAL A 165 -1.54 -5.42 2.66
C VAL A 165 -0.04 -5.66 2.56
N MET A 166 0.37 -6.79 1.97
CA MET A 166 1.78 -7.11 1.74
C MET A 166 1.95 -7.85 0.41
N LEU A 167 2.76 -7.30 -0.48
CA LEU A 167 3.16 -7.92 -1.73
C LEU A 167 4.29 -8.94 -1.50
N GLU A 168 4.06 -10.17 -1.93
CA GLU A 168 5.06 -11.21 -2.06
C GLU A 168 5.32 -11.51 -3.53
N ILE A 169 6.60 -11.57 -3.91
CA ILE A 169 7.06 -11.83 -5.27
C ILE A 169 7.97 -13.04 -5.19
N PHE A 170 7.64 -14.09 -5.94
CA PHE A 170 8.41 -15.33 -6.01
C PHE A 170 9.46 -15.25 -7.11
N GLU A 171 10.50 -16.08 -7.04
CA GLU A 171 11.62 -16.07 -8.01
C GLU A 171 11.15 -16.25 -9.46
N GLY A 172 10.06 -16.98 -9.67
CA GLY A 172 9.45 -17.16 -10.99
C GLY A 172 8.84 -15.89 -11.59
N GLY A 173 8.59 -14.86 -10.79
CA GLY A 173 7.82 -13.65 -11.15
C GLY A 173 6.34 -13.73 -10.80
N ASP A 174 5.89 -14.86 -10.26
CA ASP A 174 4.56 -15.04 -9.68
C ASP A 174 4.41 -14.15 -8.44
N VAL A 175 3.20 -13.68 -8.16
CA VAL A 175 2.95 -12.79 -7.02
C VAL A 175 1.64 -13.08 -6.31
N ILE A 176 1.65 -12.82 -5.01
CA ILE A 176 0.44 -12.77 -4.18
C ILE A 176 0.40 -11.46 -3.39
N LEU A 177 -0.81 -10.98 -3.16
CA LEU A 177 -1.07 -9.85 -2.27
C LEU A 177 -1.75 -10.37 -1.01
N TRP A 178 -1.00 -10.47 0.09
CA TRP A 178 -1.58 -10.77 1.39
C TRP A 178 -2.48 -9.61 1.83
N VAL A 179 -3.67 -9.94 2.35
CA VAL A 179 -4.66 -8.96 2.78
C VAL A 179 -5.28 -9.40 4.10
N ASP A 180 -5.10 -8.64 5.17
CA ASP A 180 -5.71 -8.94 6.48
C ASP A 180 -6.44 -7.72 7.06
N LEU A 181 -7.34 -7.96 8.02
CA LEU A 181 -8.07 -6.88 8.68
C LEU A 181 -7.15 -6.11 9.63
N TYR A 182 -7.04 -4.81 9.38
CA TYR A 182 -6.44 -3.84 10.29
C TYR A 182 -7.52 -3.09 11.07
N SER A 183 -7.35 -2.92 12.38
CA SER A 183 -8.36 -2.25 13.22
C SER A 183 -7.73 -1.27 14.22
N PRO A 184 -7.20 -0.13 13.75
CA PRO A 184 -6.66 0.88 14.64
C PRO A 184 -7.75 1.72 15.29
N ILE A 185 -7.42 2.25 16.46
CA ILE A 185 -8.09 3.41 17.03
C ILE A 185 -7.43 4.64 16.42
N VAL A 186 -8.24 5.53 15.87
CA VAL A 186 -7.86 6.77 15.19
C VAL A 186 -8.39 7.93 16.01
N LYS A 187 -7.53 8.92 16.24
CA LYS A 187 -7.93 10.19 16.82
C LYS A 187 -8.41 11.10 15.69
N GLN A 188 -9.67 11.55 15.71
CA GLN A 188 -10.27 12.22 14.55
C GLN A 188 -9.61 13.57 14.28
N THR A 189 -9.34 14.36 15.33
CA THR A 189 -8.68 15.68 15.23
C THR A 189 -7.33 15.63 14.51
N GLU A 190 -6.61 14.52 14.58
CA GLU A 190 -5.29 14.35 13.99
C GLU A 190 -5.29 13.47 12.72
N VAL A 191 -6.43 12.84 12.40
CA VAL A 191 -6.62 11.92 11.26
C VAL A 191 -5.50 10.87 11.18
N ARG A 192 -5.08 10.34 12.33
CA ARG A 192 -4.02 9.33 12.42
C ARG A 192 -4.34 8.22 13.40
N PRO A 193 -3.86 6.99 13.13
CA PRO A 193 -3.86 5.92 14.12
C PRO A 193 -3.07 6.31 15.38
N LEU A 194 -3.60 5.96 16.54
CA LEU A 194 -2.86 6.02 17.79
C LEU A 194 -1.68 5.05 17.75
N SER A 195 -0.56 5.48 18.32
CA SER A 195 0.55 4.60 18.62
C SER A 195 0.20 3.67 19.80
N PRO A 196 0.86 2.51 19.92
CA PRO A 196 0.64 1.62 21.07
C PRO A 196 0.89 2.29 22.43
N LYS A 197 1.78 3.29 22.49
CA LYS A 197 2.06 4.05 23.72
C LYS A 197 0.88 4.94 24.10
N GLU A 198 0.33 5.67 23.14
CA GLU A 198 -0.84 6.55 23.34
C GLU A 198 -2.07 5.73 23.72
N ALA A 199 -2.33 4.63 23.02
CA ALA A 199 -3.44 3.74 23.34
C ALA A 199 -3.34 3.17 24.76
N LYS A 200 -2.12 2.86 25.23
CA LYS A 200 -1.87 2.41 26.61
C LYS A 200 -2.14 3.53 27.62
N GLN A 201 -1.69 4.76 27.35
CA GLN A 201 -1.90 5.91 28.23
C GLN A 201 -3.39 6.25 28.40
N LEU A 202 -4.18 6.03 27.36
CA LEU A 202 -5.64 6.23 27.38
C LEU A 202 -6.42 5.03 27.97
N GLY A 203 -5.75 4.01 28.51
CA GLY A 203 -6.41 2.83 29.08
C GLY A 203 -7.17 1.98 28.06
N LEU A 204 -6.86 2.10 26.77
CA LEU A 204 -7.62 1.46 25.68
C LEU A 204 -7.22 0.01 25.43
N LYS A 205 -6.27 -0.54 26.18
CA LYS A 205 -5.74 -1.90 25.95
C LYS A 205 -6.83 -2.96 26.04
N ASP A 206 -7.62 -2.90 27.12
CA ASP A 206 -8.67 -3.90 27.39
C ASP A 206 -9.90 -3.66 26.52
N LYS A 207 -10.20 -2.38 26.22
CA LYS A 207 -11.22 -2.00 25.24
C LYS A 207 -10.89 -2.51 23.84
N HIS A 208 -9.63 -2.47 23.41
CA HIS A 208 -9.21 -2.90 22.07
C HIS A 208 -9.47 -4.40 21.84
N THR A 209 -9.21 -5.24 22.84
CA THR A 209 -9.51 -6.68 22.80
C THR A 209 -10.99 -6.99 22.58
N ALA A 210 -11.90 -6.21 23.17
CA ALA A 210 -13.33 -6.37 22.97
C ALA A 210 -13.79 -6.11 21.53
N TYR A 211 -12.99 -5.36 20.75
CA TYR A 211 -13.27 -5.05 19.34
C TYR A 211 -12.54 -5.97 18.35
N ILE A 212 -11.82 -6.98 18.81
CA ILE A 212 -11.22 -8.00 17.94
C ILE A 212 -12.36 -8.87 17.39
N PRO A 213 -12.61 -8.87 16.07
CA PRO A 213 -13.68 -9.68 15.51
C PRO A 213 -13.30 -11.16 15.51
N THR A 214 -14.32 -12.02 15.59
CA THR A 214 -14.17 -13.46 15.35
C THR A 214 -13.66 -13.73 13.92
N PRO A 215 -13.06 -14.90 13.63
CA PRO A 215 -12.55 -15.22 12.30
C PRO A 215 -13.58 -15.02 11.17
N SER A 216 -14.82 -15.50 11.36
CA SER A 216 -15.91 -15.31 10.38
C SER A 216 -16.25 -13.83 10.16
N LYS A 217 -16.27 -13.04 11.24
CA LYS A 217 -16.52 -11.60 11.15
C LYS A 217 -15.35 -10.86 10.52
N ARG A 218 -14.10 -11.29 10.76
CA ARG A 218 -12.91 -10.74 10.09
C ARG A 218 -13.03 -10.94 8.59
N LEU A 219 -13.37 -12.15 8.13
CA LEU A 219 -13.56 -12.44 6.72
C LEU A 219 -14.64 -11.54 6.09
N GLU A 220 -15.80 -11.40 6.74
CA GLU A 220 -16.88 -10.52 6.29
C GLU A 220 -16.41 -9.07 6.15
N LEU A 221 -15.74 -8.53 7.18
CA LEU A 221 -15.24 -7.15 7.18
C LEU A 221 -14.16 -6.93 6.12
N THR A 222 -13.24 -7.89 5.95
CA THR A 222 -12.21 -7.84 4.91
C THR A 222 -12.85 -7.87 3.52
N LYS A 223 -13.86 -8.74 3.28
CA LYS A 223 -14.61 -8.78 2.01
C LYS A 223 -15.35 -7.46 1.75
N LYS A 224 -15.95 -6.84 2.78
CA LYS A 224 -16.59 -5.52 2.66
C LYS A 224 -15.59 -4.43 2.24
N LEU A 225 -14.39 -4.42 2.82
CA LEU A 225 -13.33 -3.48 2.49
C LEU A 225 -12.76 -3.73 1.08
N LEU A 226 -12.55 -4.99 0.71
CA LEU A 226 -12.16 -5.36 -0.65
C LEU A 226 -13.25 -4.96 -1.66
N GLY A 227 -14.53 -5.11 -1.34
CA GLY A 227 -15.63 -4.65 -2.20
C GLY A 227 -15.67 -3.13 -2.42
N MET A 228 -14.94 -2.34 -1.62
CA MET A 228 -14.76 -0.90 -1.87
C MET A 228 -13.56 -0.62 -2.79
N LEU A 229 -12.63 -1.55 -2.89
CA LEU A 229 -11.41 -1.43 -3.70
C LEU A 229 -11.53 -2.15 -5.04
N CYS A 230 -12.26 -3.25 -5.13
CA CYS A 230 -12.31 -4.11 -6.30
C CYS A 230 -13.43 -3.71 -7.26
N GLU A 231 -13.20 -3.91 -8.55
CA GLU A 231 -14.18 -3.76 -9.64
C GLU A 231 -14.28 -5.08 -10.38
N ASP A 232 -15.49 -5.55 -10.68
CA ASP A 232 -15.73 -6.82 -11.39
C ASP A 232 -14.94 -8.00 -10.81
N SER A 233 -14.90 -8.09 -9.48
CA SER A 233 -14.16 -9.10 -8.70
C SER A 233 -12.64 -9.08 -8.91
N LYS A 234 -12.07 -7.96 -9.35
CA LYS A 234 -10.62 -7.76 -9.54
C LYS A 234 -10.11 -6.51 -8.85
N LEU A 235 -8.89 -6.60 -8.34
CA LEU A 235 -8.10 -5.47 -7.87
C LEU A 235 -7.06 -5.17 -8.95
N SER A 236 -7.38 -4.23 -9.83
CA SER A 236 -6.54 -3.82 -10.96
C SER A 236 -5.75 -2.57 -10.58
N ILE A 237 -4.44 -2.73 -10.31
CA ILE A 237 -3.56 -1.64 -9.91
C ILE A 237 -2.82 -1.14 -11.15
N PRO A 238 -3.19 0.02 -11.72
CA PRO A 238 -2.44 0.64 -12.80
C PRO A 238 -1.18 1.31 -12.23
N PHE A 239 -0.09 1.17 -12.97
CA PHE A 239 1.08 2.02 -12.81
C PHE A 239 0.93 3.24 -13.73
N ALA A 240 1.72 4.29 -13.45
CA ALA A 240 1.66 5.54 -14.20
C ALA A 240 2.03 5.42 -15.69
N ASP A 241 2.70 4.34 -16.11
CA ASP A 241 2.98 4.06 -17.52
C ASP A 241 1.91 3.22 -18.23
N GLY A 242 0.78 2.95 -17.55
CA GLY A 242 -0.34 2.18 -18.09
C GLY A 242 -0.22 0.67 -17.94
N PHE A 243 0.90 0.13 -17.45
CA PHE A 243 0.98 -1.29 -17.07
C PHE A 243 0.04 -1.57 -15.90
N VAL A 244 -0.66 -2.71 -15.91
CA VAL A 244 -1.64 -3.06 -14.86
C VAL A 244 -1.30 -4.41 -14.25
N ILE A 245 -1.27 -4.48 -12.92
CA ILE A 245 -1.25 -5.75 -12.20
C ILE A 245 -2.64 -5.99 -11.62
N SER A 246 -3.25 -7.12 -11.97
CA SER A 246 -4.60 -7.49 -11.54
C SER A 246 -4.58 -8.70 -10.62
N PHE A 247 -5.25 -8.58 -9.47
CA PHE A 247 -5.47 -9.68 -8.53
C PHE A 247 -6.96 -10.07 -8.48
N ALA A 248 -7.25 -11.36 -8.34
CA ALA A 248 -8.59 -11.84 -8.09
C ALA A 248 -9.01 -11.45 -6.67
N CYS A 249 -10.15 -10.78 -6.51
CA CYS A 249 -10.70 -10.37 -5.21
C CYS A 249 -11.53 -11.46 -4.57
N ASP A 250 -10.98 -12.67 -4.51
CA ASP A 250 -11.55 -13.76 -3.72
C ASP A 250 -10.43 -14.47 -2.96
N PHE A 251 -10.79 -15.04 -1.81
CA PHE A 251 -9.84 -15.73 -0.96
C PHE A 251 -9.83 -17.23 -1.28
N PRO A 252 -8.67 -17.82 -1.58
CA PRO A 252 -8.57 -19.26 -1.78
C PRO A 252 -9.06 -20.05 -0.58
N LEU A 253 -9.74 -21.16 -0.86
CA LEU A 253 -10.19 -22.14 0.12
C LEU A 253 -9.18 -23.28 0.21
N LEU A 254 -8.59 -23.47 1.39
CA LEU A 254 -7.87 -24.71 1.70
C LEU A 254 -8.84 -25.70 2.32
N ARG A 255 -8.93 -26.88 1.71
CA ARG A 255 -9.60 -28.04 2.27
C ARG A 255 -8.57 -28.83 3.06
N VAL A 256 -8.76 -28.93 4.37
CA VAL A 256 -7.94 -29.84 5.19
C VAL A 256 -8.66 -31.19 5.24
N SER A 257 -8.03 -32.20 4.64
CA SER A 257 -8.44 -33.60 4.76
C SER A 257 -7.80 -34.18 6.02
N GLU A 258 -8.60 -34.83 6.88
CA GLU A 258 -8.10 -35.68 7.98
C GLU A 258 -7.43 -36.95 7.43
#